data_AF-A0A2D7I2G7-F1
#
_entry.id   AF-A0A2D7I2G7-F1
#
_cell.length_a   1.000
_cell.length_b   1.000
_cell.length_c   1.000
_cell.angle_alpha   90.00
_cell.angle_beta   90.00
_cell.angle_gamma   90.00
#
_symmetry.space_group_name_H-M   'P 1'
#
loop_
_entity.id
_entity.type
_entity.pdbx_description
1 polymer ?
#
loop_
_entity_poly.entity_id
_entity_poly.type
_entity_poly.pdbx_seq_one_letter_code
_entity_poly.pdbx_strand_id
1 'polypeptide(L)'
;MQSSTRIMLLDDGELTEVARLLDRMGVSYLRFSENPLDGPQLPPMDLLISTTHYAEQVHRGTPAGARPGRPLRIIATEEAATFSTEQLQKWGFHLRVQLPGHLDLWELLICRGIYSGTEKRQEERVAMGAGVSLALDGNPRGRTSARLMDISNRGCRILTPDRMGLGREIGVVLPSQVSGGLSLRLDGKIVRVAKNPEANSHYAGIMWNPEMSDFIRVRLSSLLNEWSFDPPAIDHELISETMPVLPSESIEALEGLTLDDETDPPIPVPQSITGQKEAGDRCLSEDRRAGSRRAYSAPVPAHRRGRGKVMMARDLSCLGMKIEPMPGVDLGQQIELVLHGPGLIEALRVSAHVARDDGTEGLVLAFEAMTPDQVRRLNQLVDGLPQLESLASDRYRGTLLAELVDEEPALR
;
A
#
# COMPACT_ATOMS: atom_id res chain seq x y z
N MET A 1 20.70 3.25 -34.79
CA MET A 1 19.64 3.66 -33.86
C MET A 1 19.80 2.79 -32.62
N GLN A 2 20.20 3.36 -31.49
CA GLN A 2 20.28 2.60 -30.23
C GLN A 2 18.84 2.27 -29.81
N SER A 3 18.56 0.98 -29.60
CA SER A 3 17.25 0.53 -29.13
C SER A 3 17.02 1.11 -27.73
N SER A 4 15.99 1.93 -27.57
CA SER A 4 15.66 2.55 -26.29
C SER A 4 15.34 1.47 -25.26
N THR A 5 16.18 1.34 -24.24
CA THR A 5 16.00 0.34 -23.19
C THR A 5 14.79 0.67 -22.33
N ARG A 6 13.90 -0.30 -22.11
CA ARG A 6 12.68 -0.10 -21.31
C ARG A 6 12.90 -0.26 -19.82
N ILE A 7 13.72 -1.23 -19.41
CA ILE A 7 14.00 -1.53 -18.00
C ILE A 7 15.50 -1.54 -17.75
N MET A 8 15.91 -0.95 -16.64
CA MET A 8 17.31 -0.89 -16.22
C MET A 8 17.47 -1.25 -14.75
N LEU A 9 18.47 -2.09 -14.46
CA LEU A 9 18.96 -2.42 -13.13
C LEU A 9 20.35 -1.80 -12.93
N LEU A 10 20.53 -1.06 -11.84
CA LEU A 10 21.82 -0.54 -11.38
C LEU A 10 22.12 -1.14 -10.00
N ASP A 11 22.97 -2.16 -9.96
CA ASP A 11 23.21 -2.89 -8.71
C ASP A 11 24.65 -3.32 -8.56
N ASP A 12 25.04 -3.65 -7.35
CA ASP A 12 26.34 -4.16 -6.93
C ASP A 12 26.28 -5.66 -6.60
N GLY A 13 25.32 -6.37 -7.21
CA GLY A 13 25.03 -7.77 -6.96
C GLY A 13 23.79 -8.03 -6.09
N GLU A 14 23.32 -7.04 -5.33
CA GLU A 14 22.19 -7.21 -4.41
C GLU A 14 20.85 -7.47 -5.11
N LEU A 15 20.67 -6.99 -6.35
CA LEU A 15 19.45 -7.20 -7.15
C LEU A 15 19.47 -8.50 -7.96
N THR A 16 20.32 -9.47 -7.62
CA THR A 16 20.41 -10.74 -8.34
C THR A 16 19.09 -11.51 -8.37
N GLU A 17 18.30 -11.50 -7.29
CA GLU A 17 16.98 -12.14 -7.28
C GLU A 17 15.95 -11.40 -8.15
N VAL A 18 16.02 -10.07 -8.20
CA VAL A 18 15.16 -9.24 -9.07
C VAL A 18 15.49 -9.49 -10.55
N ALA A 19 16.77 -9.64 -10.89
CA ALA A 19 17.21 -10.00 -12.23
C ALA A 19 16.66 -11.38 -12.66
N ARG A 20 16.77 -12.40 -11.79
CA ARG A 20 16.18 -13.72 -12.05
C ARG A 20 14.66 -13.68 -12.21
N LEU A 21 13.98 -12.81 -11.46
CA LEU A 21 12.55 -12.61 -11.59
C LEU A 21 12.19 -12.02 -12.96
N LEU A 22 12.92 -11.00 -13.44
CA LEU A 22 12.73 -10.45 -14.79
C LEU A 22 12.97 -11.51 -15.88
N ASP A 23 14.01 -12.34 -15.74
CA ASP A 23 14.28 -13.45 -16.66
C ASP A 23 13.09 -14.44 -16.72
N ARG A 24 12.55 -14.80 -15.56
CA ARG A 24 11.40 -15.71 -15.43
C ARG A 24 10.11 -15.12 -16.02
N MET A 25 9.90 -13.80 -15.90
CA MET A 25 8.78 -13.10 -16.51
C MET A 25 8.94 -12.93 -18.04
N GLY A 26 10.10 -13.26 -18.60
CA GLY A 26 10.40 -13.08 -20.03
C GLY A 26 10.53 -11.61 -20.44
N VAL A 27 10.94 -10.73 -19.52
CA VAL A 27 11.01 -9.29 -19.73
C VAL A 27 12.45 -8.86 -19.97
N SER A 28 12.73 -8.19 -21.10
CA SER A 28 14.08 -7.70 -21.42
C SER A 28 14.49 -6.49 -20.57
N TYR A 29 15.70 -6.52 -20.01
CA TYR A 29 16.29 -5.44 -19.22
C TYR A 29 17.79 -5.26 -19.53
N LEU A 30 18.34 -4.09 -19.18
CA LEU A 30 19.79 -3.88 -19.07
C LEU A 30 20.21 -3.90 -17.61
N ARG A 31 21.31 -4.57 -17.29
CA ARG A 31 21.90 -4.60 -15.95
C ARG A 31 23.32 -4.06 -16.00
N PHE A 32 23.64 -3.16 -15.07
CA PHE A 32 24.98 -2.65 -14.85
C PHE A 32 25.42 -3.08 -13.46
N SER A 33 26.39 -4.00 -13.39
CA SER A 33 26.79 -4.62 -12.12
C SER A 33 28.20 -4.28 -11.62
N GLU A 34 29.05 -3.61 -12.41
CA GLU A 34 30.45 -3.31 -12.02
C GLU A 34 30.97 -2.03 -12.70
N ASN A 35 31.55 -1.13 -11.89
CA ASN A 35 32.39 0.02 -12.27
C ASN A 35 31.93 0.87 -13.49
N PRO A 36 31.00 1.82 -13.30
CA PRO A 36 30.36 2.57 -14.38
C PRO A 36 31.17 3.82 -14.71
N LEU A 37 32.43 3.69 -15.12
CA LEU A 37 33.07 4.82 -15.80
C LEU A 37 32.27 5.23 -17.05
N ASP A 38 31.56 4.27 -17.64
CA ASP A 38 30.58 4.45 -18.70
C ASP A 38 29.16 4.10 -18.22
N GLY A 39 28.75 4.64 -17.08
CA GLY A 39 27.37 4.51 -16.60
C GLY A 39 26.32 4.84 -17.68
N PRO A 40 25.07 4.39 -17.51
CA PRO A 40 24.03 4.62 -18.51
C PRO A 40 23.89 6.13 -18.80
N GLN A 41 24.16 6.50 -20.05
CA GLN A 41 24.08 7.90 -20.49
C GLN A 41 22.64 8.41 -20.52
N LEU A 42 21.65 7.51 -20.61
CA LEU A 42 20.24 7.85 -20.70
C LEU A 42 19.39 6.98 -19.76
N PRO A 43 18.37 7.56 -19.11
CA PRO A 43 17.44 6.80 -18.27
C PRO A 43 16.59 5.82 -19.12
N PRO A 44 16.10 4.72 -18.53
CA PRO A 44 15.21 3.78 -19.22
C PRO A 44 13.82 4.40 -19.46
N MET A 45 13.07 3.82 -20.40
CA MET A 45 11.75 4.34 -20.78
C MET A 45 10.65 4.07 -19.73
N ASP A 46 10.68 2.91 -19.06
CA ASP A 46 9.56 2.43 -18.25
C ASP A 46 9.93 2.23 -16.77
N LEU A 47 11.05 1.54 -16.48
CA LEU A 47 11.41 1.16 -15.11
C LEU A 47 12.92 1.24 -14.85
N LEU A 48 13.29 1.85 -13.71
CA LEU A 48 14.64 1.86 -13.16
C LEU A 48 14.60 1.30 -11.74
N ILE A 49 15.42 0.29 -11.46
CA ILE A 49 15.65 -0.22 -10.09
C ILE A 49 17.14 -0.06 -9.77
N SER A 50 17.47 0.59 -8.65
CA SER A 50 18.85 0.88 -8.25
C SER A 50 19.10 0.45 -6.82
N THR A 51 20.29 -0.05 -6.51
CA THR A 51 20.77 -0.12 -5.12
C THR A 51 21.24 1.26 -4.65
N THR A 52 21.46 1.41 -3.34
CA THR A 52 21.97 2.65 -2.75
C THR A 52 23.32 3.07 -3.30
N HIS A 53 24.18 2.11 -3.65
CA HIS A 53 25.52 2.37 -4.19
C HIS A 53 25.49 3.22 -5.47
N TYR A 54 24.46 3.04 -6.30
CA TYR A 54 24.31 3.73 -7.59
C TYR A 54 23.33 4.91 -7.54
N ALA A 55 22.76 5.23 -6.38
CA ALA A 55 21.67 6.20 -6.26
C ALA A 55 22.04 7.61 -6.77
N GLU A 56 23.28 8.06 -6.54
CA GLU A 56 23.78 9.37 -7.00
C GLU A 56 24.01 9.44 -8.51
N GLN A 57 24.19 8.29 -9.17
CA GLN A 57 24.47 8.20 -10.60
C GLN A 57 23.18 8.19 -11.44
N VAL A 58 22.03 8.12 -10.78
CA VAL A 58 20.73 8.14 -11.44
C VAL A 58 20.47 9.52 -12.03
N HIS A 59 20.50 9.58 -13.36
CA HIS A 59 20.15 10.77 -14.11
C HIS A 59 18.66 11.09 -13.92
N ARG A 60 18.39 12.31 -13.44
CA ARG A 60 17.02 12.83 -13.42
C ARG A 60 16.58 13.18 -14.84
N GLY A 61 15.33 12.87 -15.14
CA GLY A 61 14.71 13.24 -16.40
C GLY A 61 13.87 12.12 -16.97
N THR A 62 12.83 12.51 -17.68
CA THR A 62 12.00 11.60 -18.47
C THR A 62 12.62 11.53 -19.87
N PRO A 63 13.06 10.34 -20.34
CA PRO A 63 13.65 10.23 -21.67
C PRO A 63 12.61 10.62 -22.73
N ALA A 64 13.07 11.13 -23.88
CA ALA A 64 12.19 11.53 -24.96
C ALA A 64 11.32 10.34 -25.41
N GLY A 65 10.00 10.54 -25.39
CA GLY A 65 9.02 9.50 -25.72
C GLY A 65 8.58 8.62 -24.56
N ALA A 66 9.11 8.81 -23.35
CA ALA A 66 8.56 8.14 -22.17
C ALA A 66 7.20 8.73 -21.79
N ARG A 67 6.37 7.88 -21.20
CA ARG A 67 5.01 8.22 -20.79
C ARG A 67 5.04 9.14 -19.56
N PRO A 68 3.96 9.91 -19.29
CA PRO A 68 3.85 10.69 -18.06
C PRO A 68 4.11 9.83 -16.82
N GLY A 69 4.92 10.35 -15.88
CA GLY A 69 5.31 9.63 -14.67
C GLY A 69 6.37 8.52 -14.87
N ARG A 70 6.97 8.39 -16.06
CA ARG A 70 8.00 7.39 -16.35
C ARG A 70 9.42 7.98 -16.50
N PRO A 71 10.47 7.16 -16.32
CA PRO A 71 10.43 5.81 -15.74
C PRO A 71 9.99 5.81 -14.28
N LEU A 72 9.31 4.75 -13.84
CA LEU A 72 9.17 4.48 -12.40
C LEU A 72 10.56 4.18 -11.85
N ARG A 73 10.92 4.80 -10.73
CA ARG A 73 12.27 4.71 -10.16
C ARG A 73 12.16 4.15 -8.75
N ILE A 74 12.75 2.98 -8.54
CA ILE A 74 12.73 2.25 -7.29
C ILE A 74 14.16 2.20 -6.76
N ILE A 75 14.35 2.56 -5.49
CA ILE A 75 15.61 2.33 -4.79
C ILE A 75 15.46 1.13 -3.84
N ALA A 76 16.34 0.16 -3.99
CA ALA A 76 16.49 -0.94 -3.05
C ALA A 76 17.51 -0.53 -1.98
N THR A 77 17.16 -0.66 -0.71
CA THR A 77 17.99 -0.21 0.42
C THR A 77 18.17 -1.31 1.44
N GLU A 78 19.40 -1.55 1.89
CA GLU A 78 19.64 -2.32 3.10
C GLU A 78 19.10 -1.58 4.34
N GLU A 79 18.80 -2.31 5.42
CA GLU A 79 18.26 -1.76 6.68
C GLU A 79 19.13 -0.65 7.29
N ALA A 80 20.46 -0.73 7.10
CA ALA A 80 21.41 0.22 7.68
C ALA A 80 21.57 1.53 6.86
N ALA A 81 20.96 1.64 5.68
CA ALA A 81 21.17 2.79 4.82
C ALA A 81 20.49 4.05 5.40
N THR A 82 21.29 5.04 5.76
CA THR A 82 20.86 6.26 6.47
C THR A 82 20.35 7.38 5.55
N PHE A 83 20.01 7.08 4.30
CA PHE A 83 19.52 8.10 3.37
C PHE A 83 18.16 8.63 3.83
N SER A 84 18.07 9.95 4.00
CA SER A 84 16.80 10.60 4.29
C SER A 84 15.86 10.48 3.09
N THR A 85 14.56 10.33 3.36
CA THR A 85 13.49 10.36 2.34
C THR A 85 13.63 11.59 1.43
N GLU A 86 13.98 12.76 1.98
CA GLU A 86 14.21 13.99 1.23
C GLU A 86 15.40 13.90 0.25
N GLN A 87 16.46 13.17 0.61
CA GLN A 87 17.61 12.97 -0.27
C GLN A 87 17.28 12.02 -1.42
N LEU A 88 16.57 10.93 -1.14
CA LEU A 88 16.11 9.98 -2.17
C LEU A 88 15.12 10.64 -3.13
N GLN A 89 14.21 11.46 -2.59
CA GLN A 89 13.32 12.34 -3.37
C GLN A 89 14.08 13.31 -4.24
N LYS A 90 15.10 13.96 -3.68
CA LYS A 90 16.00 14.79 -4.46
C LYS A 90 16.53 13.94 -5.61
N TRP A 91 17.16 12.80 -5.39
CA TRP A 91 17.64 11.94 -6.50
C TRP A 91 16.56 11.44 -7.49
N GLY A 92 15.28 11.65 -7.20
CA GLY A 92 14.18 11.42 -8.13
C GLY A 92 13.60 10.02 -8.05
N PHE A 93 13.90 9.29 -6.97
CA PHE A 93 13.28 8.00 -6.69
C PHE A 93 11.84 8.21 -6.25
N HIS A 94 10.97 7.31 -6.70
CA HIS A 94 9.55 7.31 -6.38
C HIS A 94 9.24 6.36 -5.24
N LEU A 95 9.95 5.22 -5.19
CA LEU A 95 9.70 4.14 -4.24
C LEU A 95 11.01 3.70 -3.58
N ARG A 96 10.93 3.33 -2.31
CA ARG A 96 12.00 2.67 -1.56
C ARG A 96 11.54 1.27 -1.16
N VAL A 97 12.34 0.26 -1.47
CA VAL A 97 12.11 -1.14 -1.07
C VAL A 97 13.25 -1.60 -0.19
N GLN A 98 12.95 -2.12 0.99
CA GLN A 98 13.96 -2.67 1.88
C GLN A 98 14.44 -4.05 1.39
N LEU A 99 15.75 -4.30 1.47
CA LEU A 99 16.36 -5.60 1.19
C LEU A 99 16.60 -6.41 2.49
N PRO A 100 16.43 -7.75 2.45
CA PRO A 100 15.89 -8.53 1.34
C PRO A 100 14.37 -8.32 1.20
N GLY A 101 13.93 -8.02 -0.02
CA GLY A 101 12.50 -7.82 -0.33
C GLY A 101 11.81 -9.12 -0.76
N HIS A 102 10.52 -9.28 -0.45
CA HIS A 102 9.74 -10.44 -0.92
C HIS A 102 9.62 -10.47 -2.46
N LEU A 103 9.67 -11.66 -3.08
CA LEU A 103 9.63 -11.79 -4.54
C LEU A 103 8.30 -11.29 -5.15
N ASP A 104 7.18 -11.60 -4.52
CA ASP A 104 5.84 -11.19 -4.99
C ASP A 104 5.71 -9.66 -5.03
N LEU A 105 6.34 -8.95 -4.08
CA LEU A 105 6.37 -7.48 -4.08
C LEU A 105 7.12 -6.95 -5.30
N TRP A 106 8.28 -7.54 -5.62
CA TRP A 106 9.06 -7.17 -6.79
C TRP A 106 8.32 -7.46 -8.10
N GLU A 107 7.62 -8.58 -8.18
CA GLU A 107 6.83 -8.97 -9.35
C GLU A 107 5.75 -7.93 -9.63
N LEU A 108 4.99 -7.54 -8.59
CA LEU A 108 4.00 -6.48 -8.71
C LEU A 108 4.63 -5.14 -9.11
N LEU A 109 5.79 -4.78 -8.56
CA LEU A 109 6.52 -3.54 -8.87
C LEU A 109 6.95 -3.50 -10.34
N ILE A 110 7.41 -4.64 -10.85
CA ILE A 110 7.82 -4.81 -12.24
C ILE A 110 6.59 -4.71 -13.15
N CYS A 111 5.51 -5.44 -12.85
CA CYS A 111 4.25 -5.38 -13.60
C CYS A 111 3.73 -3.94 -13.69
N ARG A 112 3.69 -3.22 -12.56
CA ARG A 112 3.35 -1.80 -12.54
C ARG A 112 4.36 -0.95 -13.32
N GLY A 113 5.64 -1.30 -13.27
CA GLY A 113 6.73 -0.69 -14.03
C GLY A 113 6.53 -0.75 -15.54
N ILE A 114 6.09 -1.89 -16.07
CA ILE A 114 6.02 -2.16 -17.50
C ILE A 114 4.65 -1.88 -18.11
N TYR A 115 3.59 -1.86 -17.31
CA TYR A 115 2.21 -1.71 -17.79
C TYR A 115 2.08 -0.54 -18.77
N SER A 116 1.59 -0.83 -19.98
CA SER A 116 1.59 0.07 -21.14
C SER A 116 0.31 0.91 -21.26
N GLY A 117 -0.80 0.45 -20.67
CA GLY A 117 -2.10 1.11 -20.76
C GLY A 117 -2.16 2.44 -20.02
N THR A 118 -3.11 3.29 -20.42
CA THR A 118 -3.54 4.42 -19.60
C THR A 118 -4.21 3.86 -18.35
N GLU A 119 -3.64 4.13 -17.17
CA GLU A 119 -4.35 3.87 -15.92
C GLU A 119 -5.59 4.76 -15.91
N LYS A 120 -6.76 4.17 -16.20
CA LYS A 120 -8.04 4.88 -16.26
C LYS A 120 -8.62 5.10 -14.87
N ARG A 121 -8.09 4.41 -13.86
CA ARG A 121 -8.59 4.51 -12.49
C ARG A 121 -8.05 5.79 -11.87
N GLN A 122 -8.96 6.66 -11.42
CA GLN A 122 -8.58 7.82 -10.62
C GLN A 122 -8.18 7.45 -9.18
N GLU A 123 -8.61 6.28 -8.71
CA GLU A 123 -8.32 5.80 -7.37
C GLU A 123 -7.49 4.52 -7.39
N GLU A 124 -6.47 4.51 -6.54
CA GLU A 124 -5.62 3.37 -6.29
C GLU A 124 -6.43 2.21 -5.67
N ARG A 125 -6.13 0.98 -6.08
CA ARG A 125 -6.77 -0.25 -5.59
C ARG A 125 -5.75 -1.13 -4.91
N VAL A 126 -6.15 -1.77 -3.83
CA VAL A 126 -5.35 -2.75 -3.09
C VAL A 126 -5.73 -4.15 -3.51
N ALA A 127 -4.77 -4.92 -4.01
CA ALA A 127 -4.94 -6.35 -4.21
C ALA A 127 -4.97 -7.06 -2.86
N MET A 128 -5.95 -7.94 -2.65
CA MET A 128 -6.21 -8.55 -1.34
C MET A 128 -6.20 -10.07 -1.36
N GLY A 129 -6.80 -10.68 -2.37
CA GLY A 129 -6.97 -12.14 -2.46
C GLY A 129 -7.78 -12.77 -1.31
N ALA A 130 -8.53 -11.99 -0.54
CA ALA A 130 -9.10 -12.38 0.75
C ALA A 130 -10.47 -13.06 0.67
N GLY A 131 -10.73 -14.04 1.54
CA GLY A 131 -12.09 -14.57 1.72
C GLY A 131 -13.03 -13.51 2.32
N VAL A 132 -14.17 -13.26 1.67
CA VAL A 132 -15.21 -12.34 2.13
C VAL A 132 -16.57 -13.01 2.10
N SER A 133 -17.49 -12.48 2.91
CA SER A 133 -18.88 -12.92 2.96
C SER A 133 -19.78 -11.90 2.27
N LEU A 134 -20.73 -12.37 1.45
CA LEU A 134 -21.65 -11.51 0.70
C LEU A 134 -23.05 -11.55 1.33
N ALA A 135 -23.49 -10.41 1.86
CA ALA A 135 -24.85 -10.18 2.33
C ALA A 135 -25.74 -9.73 1.16
N LEU A 136 -26.58 -10.66 0.69
CA LEU A 136 -27.52 -10.45 -0.40
C LEU A 136 -28.93 -10.18 0.16
N ASP A 137 -29.79 -9.53 -0.64
CA ASP A 137 -31.22 -9.37 -0.31
C ASP A 137 -31.87 -10.73 -0.02
N GLY A 138 -32.52 -10.84 1.15
CA GLY A 138 -33.09 -12.10 1.66
C GLY A 138 -32.12 -12.97 2.46
N ASN A 139 -30.82 -12.65 2.49
CA ASN A 139 -29.82 -13.31 3.32
C ASN A 139 -28.86 -12.29 3.98
N PRO A 140 -29.35 -11.50 4.95
CA PRO A 140 -28.57 -10.42 5.56
C PRO A 140 -27.39 -10.92 6.40
N ARG A 141 -27.34 -12.23 6.72
CA ARG A 141 -26.24 -12.84 7.49
C ARG A 141 -25.02 -13.20 6.65
N GLY A 142 -25.05 -12.99 5.34
CA GLY A 142 -23.86 -13.07 4.50
C GLY A 142 -23.29 -14.48 4.36
N ARG A 143 -24.10 -15.48 3.96
CA ARG A 143 -23.61 -16.87 3.86
C ARG A 143 -22.88 -17.20 2.56
N THR A 144 -23.00 -16.36 1.54
CA THR A 144 -22.31 -16.61 0.27
C THR A 144 -20.85 -16.22 0.43
N SER A 145 -19.95 -17.19 0.28
CA SER A 145 -18.51 -16.93 0.26
C SER A 145 -18.07 -16.41 -1.10
N ALA A 146 -17.19 -15.43 -1.10
CA ALA A 146 -16.51 -14.93 -2.28
C ALA A 146 -15.05 -14.59 -1.94
N ARG A 147 -14.25 -14.35 -2.96
CA ARG A 147 -12.87 -13.88 -2.82
C ARG A 147 -12.79 -12.43 -3.25
N LEU A 148 -12.31 -11.54 -2.38
CA LEU A 148 -12.01 -10.16 -2.68
C LEU A 148 -10.69 -10.10 -3.43
N MET A 149 -10.76 -9.68 -4.69
CA MET A 149 -9.59 -9.62 -5.56
C MET A 149 -8.85 -8.31 -5.37
N ASP A 150 -9.58 -7.19 -5.46
CA ASP A 150 -9.07 -5.85 -5.19
C ASP A 150 -10.15 -4.95 -4.57
N ILE A 151 -9.72 -3.90 -3.87
CA ILE A 151 -10.61 -2.94 -3.18
C ILE A 151 -10.04 -1.51 -3.21
N SER A 152 -10.91 -0.50 -3.30
CA SER A 152 -10.59 0.93 -3.16
C SER A 152 -11.66 1.66 -2.33
N ASN A 153 -11.51 2.98 -2.22
CA ASN A 153 -12.49 3.85 -1.55
C ASN A 153 -13.82 3.96 -2.31
N ARG A 154 -13.87 3.58 -3.59
CA ARG A 154 -15.07 3.61 -4.44
C ARG A 154 -15.70 2.25 -4.71
N GLY A 155 -14.95 1.17 -4.62
CA GLY A 155 -15.48 -0.14 -4.99
C GLY A 155 -14.56 -1.30 -4.69
N CYS A 156 -14.96 -2.48 -5.14
CA CYS A 156 -14.11 -3.65 -5.16
C CYS A 156 -14.39 -4.55 -6.36
N ARG A 157 -13.52 -5.54 -6.55
CA ARG A 157 -13.79 -6.69 -7.41
C ARG A 157 -13.78 -7.95 -6.58
N ILE A 158 -14.78 -8.79 -6.78
CA ILE A 158 -14.87 -10.11 -6.15
C ILE A 158 -14.91 -11.22 -7.19
N LEU A 159 -14.48 -12.42 -6.80
CA LEU A 159 -14.66 -13.68 -7.50
C LEU A 159 -15.61 -14.56 -6.69
N THR A 160 -16.67 -15.06 -7.30
CA THR A 160 -17.72 -15.81 -6.61
C THR A 160 -18.24 -16.96 -7.47
N PRO A 161 -18.61 -18.12 -6.91
CA PRO A 161 -19.25 -19.19 -7.68
C PRO A 161 -20.66 -18.80 -8.14
N ASP A 162 -21.32 -17.90 -7.40
CA ASP A 162 -22.71 -17.53 -7.64
C ASP A 162 -22.81 -16.53 -8.80
N ARG A 163 -23.87 -16.68 -9.61
CA ARG A 163 -24.19 -15.69 -10.65
C ARG A 163 -24.69 -14.40 -10.02
N MET A 164 -24.08 -13.30 -10.41
CA MET A 164 -24.46 -11.96 -9.97
C MET A 164 -25.28 -11.24 -11.03
N GLY A 165 -26.28 -10.49 -10.59
CA GLY A 165 -27.11 -9.64 -11.45
C GLY A 165 -26.60 -8.20 -11.40
N LEU A 166 -26.52 -7.56 -12.57
CA LEU A 166 -26.17 -6.14 -12.66
C LEU A 166 -27.21 -5.29 -11.95
N GLY A 167 -26.74 -4.21 -11.34
CA GLY A 167 -27.55 -3.29 -10.56
C GLY A 167 -28.07 -3.83 -9.23
N ARG A 168 -27.73 -5.06 -8.83
CA ARG A 168 -28.15 -5.63 -7.55
C ARG A 168 -27.39 -4.99 -6.39
N GLU A 169 -28.10 -4.70 -5.30
CA GLU A 169 -27.50 -4.27 -4.03
C GLU A 169 -26.85 -5.45 -3.30
N ILE A 170 -25.69 -5.19 -2.71
CA ILE A 170 -24.89 -6.21 -2.03
C ILE A 170 -24.06 -5.61 -0.90
N GLY A 171 -24.03 -6.29 0.23
CA GLY A 171 -23.09 -6.01 1.31
C GLY A 171 -21.88 -6.93 1.23
N VAL A 172 -20.67 -6.37 1.15
CA VAL A 172 -19.41 -7.11 1.27
C VAL A 172 -18.94 -7.02 2.71
N VAL A 173 -18.84 -8.18 3.38
CA VAL A 173 -18.39 -8.27 4.76
C VAL A 173 -16.95 -8.75 4.79
N LEU A 174 -16.06 -7.84 5.15
CA LEU A 174 -14.67 -8.10 5.45
C LEU A 174 -14.58 -8.76 6.84
N PRO A 175 -13.94 -9.93 6.95
CA PRO A 175 -13.76 -10.60 8.23
C PRO A 175 -12.76 -9.82 9.10
N SER A 176 -12.86 -9.94 10.43
CA SER A 176 -12.02 -9.20 11.37
C SER A 176 -10.52 -9.41 11.16
N GLN A 177 -10.12 -10.57 10.66
CA GLN A 177 -8.72 -10.89 10.32
C GLN A 177 -8.18 -9.96 9.22
N VAL A 178 -9.04 -9.56 8.28
CA VAL A 178 -8.68 -8.69 7.17
C VAL A 178 -8.83 -7.22 7.57
N SER A 179 -9.91 -6.88 8.29
CA SER A 179 -10.27 -5.50 8.64
C SER A 179 -9.76 -5.00 9.99
N GLY A 180 -8.59 -5.48 10.42
CA GLY A 180 -7.86 -4.93 11.59
C GLY A 180 -8.47 -5.26 12.96
N GLY A 181 -9.13 -6.41 13.10
CA GLY A 181 -9.66 -6.94 14.38
C GLY A 181 -11.17 -6.74 14.60
N LEU A 182 -11.85 -5.99 13.74
CA LEU A 182 -13.31 -5.84 13.78
C LEU A 182 -13.86 -6.10 12.39
N SER A 183 -14.94 -6.86 12.23
CA SER A 183 -15.56 -7.02 10.91
C SER A 183 -16.00 -5.66 10.34
N LEU A 184 -15.90 -5.50 9.02
CA LEU A 184 -16.31 -4.30 8.31
C LEU A 184 -17.28 -4.68 7.20
N ARG A 185 -18.49 -4.10 7.22
CA ARG A 185 -19.48 -4.26 6.16
C ARG A 185 -19.46 -3.03 5.25
N LEU A 186 -19.39 -3.28 3.94
CA LEU A 186 -19.42 -2.27 2.90
C LEU A 186 -20.60 -2.57 1.97
N ASP A 187 -21.58 -1.68 1.94
CA ASP A 187 -22.74 -1.83 1.05
C ASP A 187 -22.47 -1.14 -0.29
N GLY A 188 -22.90 -1.77 -1.37
CA GLY A 188 -22.68 -1.30 -2.74
C GLY A 188 -23.62 -1.94 -3.75
N LYS A 189 -23.38 -1.64 -5.03
CA LYS A 189 -24.16 -2.10 -6.18
C LYS A 189 -23.26 -2.79 -7.18
N ILE A 190 -23.71 -3.92 -7.74
CA ILE A 190 -22.97 -4.63 -8.79
C ILE A 190 -23.06 -3.81 -10.08
N VAL A 191 -21.90 -3.41 -10.60
CA VAL A 191 -21.80 -2.58 -11.82
C VAL A 191 -21.19 -3.31 -13.01
N ARG A 192 -20.53 -4.45 -12.77
CA ARG A 192 -19.94 -5.29 -13.82
C ARG A 192 -19.98 -6.75 -13.43
N VAL A 193 -20.15 -7.63 -14.42
CA VAL A 193 -20.04 -9.08 -14.25
C VAL A 193 -19.27 -9.67 -15.43
N ALA A 194 -18.33 -10.56 -15.17
CA ALA A 194 -17.71 -11.39 -16.21
C ALA A 194 -17.66 -12.85 -15.76
N LYS A 195 -17.71 -13.75 -16.73
CA LYS A 195 -17.52 -15.18 -16.47
C LYS A 195 -16.01 -15.47 -16.42
N ASN A 196 -15.57 -16.23 -15.42
CA ASN A 196 -14.24 -16.84 -15.46
C ASN A 196 -14.27 -17.99 -16.49
N PRO A 197 -13.42 -18.00 -17.52
CA PRO A 197 -13.41 -19.07 -18.51
C PRO A 197 -12.85 -20.39 -17.94
N GLU A 198 -11.94 -20.32 -16.97
CA GLU A 198 -11.21 -21.49 -16.45
C GLU A 198 -11.94 -22.18 -15.29
N ALA A 199 -12.65 -21.39 -14.47
CA ALA A 199 -13.42 -21.88 -13.34
C ALA A 199 -14.91 -21.57 -13.54
N ASN A 200 -15.82 -22.41 -13.01
CA ASN A 200 -17.27 -22.12 -13.00
C ASN A 200 -17.63 -21.02 -11.98
N SER A 201 -16.95 -19.88 -12.08
CA SER A 201 -17.02 -18.72 -11.20
C SER A 201 -17.22 -17.44 -12.01
N HIS A 202 -17.60 -16.38 -11.33
CA HIS A 202 -17.94 -15.09 -11.91
C HIS A 202 -17.16 -14.00 -11.17
N TYR A 203 -16.60 -13.07 -11.93
CA TYR A 203 -16.09 -11.82 -11.40
C TYR A 203 -17.24 -10.83 -11.32
N ALA A 204 -17.33 -10.11 -10.21
CA ALA A 204 -18.26 -9.00 -10.07
C ALA A 204 -17.50 -7.74 -9.62
N GLY A 205 -17.70 -6.65 -10.35
CA GLY A 205 -17.28 -5.31 -9.92
C GLY A 205 -18.40 -4.67 -9.10
N ILE A 206 -18.07 -4.21 -7.91
CA ILE A 206 -19.01 -3.59 -6.97
C ILE A 206 -18.59 -2.14 -6.75
N MET A 207 -19.54 -1.23 -6.86
CA MET A 207 -19.37 0.19 -6.53
C MET A 207 -20.03 0.46 -5.18
N TRP A 208 -19.32 1.10 -4.26
CA TRP A 208 -19.82 1.43 -2.93
C TRP A 208 -20.93 2.48 -2.97
N ASN A 209 -21.84 2.39 -2.01
CA ASN A 209 -22.90 3.37 -1.86
C ASN A 209 -22.29 4.78 -1.61
N PRO A 210 -22.61 5.80 -2.42
CA PRO A 210 -22.15 7.18 -2.18
C PRO A 210 -22.64 7.77 -0.85
N GLU A 211 -23.70 7.24 -0.25
CA GLU A 211 -24.21 7.66 1.06
C GLU A 211 -23.56 6.90 2.24
N MET A 212 -22.47 6.17 2.01
CA MET A 212 -21.70 5.54 3.08
C MET A 212 -21.28 6.58 4.14
N SER A 213 -21.51 6.24 5.41
CA SER A 213 -21.19 7.14 6.53
C SER A 213 -19.71 7.47 6.60
N ASP A 214 -19.38 8.69 7.06
CA ASP A 214 -18.01 9.16 7.21
C ASP A 214 -17.15 8.23 8.07
N PHE A 215 -17.74 7.63 9.10
CA PHE A 215 -17.06 6.65 9.93
C PHE A 215 -16.58 5.42 9.13
N ILE A 216 -17.44 4.85 8.29
CA ILE A 216 -17.07 3.70 7.45
C ILE A 216 -16.05 4.12 6.40
N ARG A 217 -16.19 5.32 5.81
CA ARG A 217 -15.23 5.85 4.84
C ARG A 217 -13.84 6.01 5.44
N VAL A 218 -13.73 6.71 6.57
CA VAL A 218 -12.45 6.91 7.29
C VAL A 218 -11.84 5.56 7.66
N ARG A 219 -12.67 4.61 8.10
CA ARG A 219 -12.21 3.26 8.45
C ARG A 219 -11.73 2.48 7.23
N LEU A 220 -12.45 2.51 6.11
CA LEU A 220 -12.04 1.90 4.86
C LEU A 220 -10.74 2.53 4.36
N SER A 221 -10.64 3.86 4.31
CA SER A 221 -9.41 4.55 3.89
C SER A 221 -8.22 4.20 4.79
N SER A 222 -8.43 4.05 6.11
CA SER A 222 -7.37 3.60 7.03
C SER A 222 -6.91 2.17 6.71
N LEU A 223 -7.84 1.26 6.41
CA LEU A 223 -7.50 -0.11 6.00
C LEU A 223 -6.81 -0.17 4.64
N LEU A 224 -7.26 0.62 3.66
CA LEU A 224 -6.62 0.67 2.35
C LEU A 224 -5.20 1.23 2.46
N ASN A 225 -5.00 2.23 3.31
CA ASN A 225 -3.67 2.74 3.62
C ASN A 225 -2.84 1.64 4.30
N GLU A 226 -3.37 0.92 5.28
CA GLU A 226 -2.66 -0.20 5.94
C GLU A 226 -2.24 -1.27 4.93
N TRP A 227 -3.18 -1.77 4.12
CA TRP A 227 -2.93 -2.78 3.09
C TRP A 227 -2.09 -2.26 1.93
N SER A 228 -1.99 -0.94 1.74
CA SER A 228 -1.13 -0.36 0.69
C SER A 228 0.33 -0.64 0.87
N PHE A 229 0.70 -0.98 2.09
CA PHE A 229 2.06 -1.21 2.42
C PHE A 229 2.39 -2.72 2.51
N ASP A 230 1.48 -3.56 3.03
CA ASP A 230 1.61 -5.01 3.04
C ASP A 230 0.21 -5.68 3.04
N PRO A 231 -0.22 -6.36 1.96
CA PRO A 231 -1.49 -7.08 1.96
C PRO A 231 -1.49 -8.11 3.09
N PRO A 232 -2.62 -8.35 3.78
CA PRO A 232 -2.65 -9.36 4.82
C PRO A 232 -2.19 -10.71 4.24
N ALA A 233 -1.21 -11.34 4.89
CA ALA A 233 -0.82 -12.70 4.57
C ALA A 233 -2.01 -13.62 4.81
N ILE A 234 -2.65 -14.05 3.73
CA ILE A 234 -3.77 -14.98 3.75
C ILE A 234 -3.21 -16.29 3.20
N ASP A 235 -3.53 -17.42 3.84
CA ASP A 235 -3.08 -18.74 3.42
C ASP A 235 -3.15 -18.89 1.89
N HIS A 236 -1.97 -18.80 1.26
CA HIS A 236 -1.78 -18.83 -0.18
C HIS A 236 -1.85 -20.28 -0.68
N GLU A 237 -2.88 -21.03 -0.32
CA GLU A 237 -3.22 -22.21 -1.09
C GLU A 237 -3.97 -21.74 -2.35
N LEU A 238 -3.26 -21.77 -3.48
CA LEU A 238 -3.77 -21.63 -4.86
C LEU A 238 -4.04 -20.18 -5.33
N ILE A 239 -3.04 -19.56 -5.94
CA ILE A 239 -3.26 -18.58 -7.02
C ILE A 239 -2.17 -18.79 -8.09
N SER A 240 -2.57 -19.37 -9.22
CA SER A 240 -1.87 -19.28 -10.50
C SER A 240 -2.97 -19.20 -11.57
N GLU A 241 -3.86 -18.23 -11.43
CA GLU A 241 -4.98 -18.00 -12.36
C GLU A 241 -4.90 -16.57 -12.88
N THR A 242 -4.84 -16.43 -14.20
CA THR A 242 -4.85 -15.17 -14.94
C THR A 242 -6.21 -14.48 -14.79
N MET A 243 -6.21 -13.23 -14.29
CA MET A 243 -7.43 -12.46 -14.04
C MET A 243 -8.09 -11.98 -15.35
N PRO A 244 -9.36 -12.30 -15.63
CA PRO A 244 -10.04 -11.81 -16.81
C PRO A 244 -10.45 -10.34 -16.66
N VAL A 245 -10.52 -9.69 -17.81
CA VAL A 245 -10.95 -8.31 -17.98
C VAL A 245 -12.47 -8.22 -17.86
N LEU A 246 -12.97 -7.31 -17.03
CA LEU A 246 -14.41 -7.05 -16.89
C LEU A 246 -14.88 -6.12 -18.03
N PRO A 247 -15.92 -6.49 -18.81
CA PRO A 247 -16.42 -5.66 -19.90
C PRO A 247 -16.92 -4.30 -19.38
N SER A 248 -16.73 -3.25 -20.18
CA SER A 248 -17.38 -1.95 -19.95
C SER A 248 -18.88 -2.05 -20.26
N GLU A 249 -19.72 -1.41 -19.45
CA GLU A 249 -21.18 -1.38 -19.66
C GLU A 249 -21.68 0.06 -19.76
N SER A 250 -22.60 0.30 -20.70
CA SER A 250 -23.37 1.54 -20.82
C SER A 250 -24.71 1.37 -20.09
N ILE A 251 -25.01 2.22 -19.10
CA ILE A 251 -26.28 2.20 -18.38
C ILE A 251 -27.31 3.09 -19.13
N GLU A 252 -28.41 2.49 -19.61
CA GLU A 252 -29.49 3.19 -20.35
C GLU A 252 -30.19 4.31 -19.55
N ALA A 253 -30.09 4.30 -18.21
CA ALA A 253 -30.73 5.31 -17.36
C ALA A 253 -30.06 6.71 -17.42
N LEU A 254 -28.97 6.87 -18.17
CA LEU A 254 -28.19 8.10 -18.33
C LEU A 254 -27.81 8.31 -19.81
N GLU A 255 -28.78 8.63 -20.67
CA GLU A 255 -28.52 8.95 -22.09
C GLU A 255 -27.49 10.09 -22.21
N GLY A 256 -26.35 9.80 -22.84
CA GLY A 256 -25.26 10.77 -23.08
C GLY A 256 -24.14 10.78 -22.04
N LEU A 257 -24.23 9.98 -20.98
CA LEU A 257 -23.16 9.74 -20.00
C LEU A 257 -22.65 8.30 -20.18
N THR A 258 -21.59 8.14 -20.96
CA THR A 258 -20.71 6.97 -20.77
C THR A 258 -20.19 7.07 -19.34
N LEU A 259 -20.50 6.08 -18.49
CA LEU A 259 -19.79 5.83 -17.22
C LEU A 259 -18.36 5.36 -17.55
N ASP A 260 -17.61 6.26 -18.17
CA ASP A 260 -16.17 6.36 -18.01
C ASP A 260 -15.95 7.16 -16.71
N ASP A 261 -14.90 6.83 -15.96
CA ASP A 261 -14.60 7.33 -14.61
C ASP A 261 -14.21 8.84 -14.59
N GLU A 262 -14.67 9.63 -15.56
CA GLU A 262 -14.10 10.91 -15.97
C GLU A 262 -14.81 12.18 -15.50
N THR A 263 -15.98 12.15 -14.84
CA THR A 263 -16.66 13.40 -14.47
C THR A 263 -17.32 13.39 -13.09
N ASP A 264 -16.53 13.67 -12.06
CA ASP A 264 -16.98 14.39 -10.86
C ASP A 264 -15.80 15.16 -10.24
N PRO A 265 -16.03 16.38 -9.70
CA PRO A 265 -14.98 17.20 -9.10
C PRO A 265 -14.44 16.56 -7.81
N PRO A 266 -13.15 16.81 -7.46
CA PRO A 266 -12.55 16.26 -6.25
C PRO A 266 -13.36 16.63 -5.00
N ILE A 267 -13.61 15.65 -4.13
CA ILE A 267 -14.24 15.88 -2.83
C ILE A 267 -13.26 16.67 -1.96
N PRO A 268 -13.60 17.89 -1.51
CA PRO A 268 -12.70 18.68 -0.68
C PRO A 268 -12.55 18.03 0.69
N VAL A 269 -11.36 17.50 0.97
CA VAL A 269 -10.95 17.12 2.32
C VAL A 269 -10.72 18.41 3.11
N PRO A 270 -11.26 18.57 4.35
CA PRO A 270 -10.99 19.75 5.17
C PRO A 270 -9.48 19.96 5.34
N GLN A 271 -8.99 21.11 4.87
CA GLN A 271 -7.57 21.46 4.89
C GLN A 271 -7.02 21.44 6.32
N SER A 272 -5.99 20.63 6.55
CA SER A 272 -5.22 20.63 7.80
C SER A 272 -4.21 21.78 7.84
N ILE A 273 -4.15 22.39 9.02
CA ILE A 273 -3.40 23.60 9.42
C ILE A 273 -1.93 23.52 8.97
N THR A 274 -1.49 24.51 8.19
CA THR A 274 -0.11 24.70 7.72
C THR A 274 0.79 25.22 8.85
N GLY A 275 1.75 24.41 9.30
CA GLY A 275 2.86 24.86 10.14
C GLY A 275 4.09 25.17 9.30
N GLN A 276 4.59 26.42 9.36
CA GLN A 276 5.87 26.80 8.78
C GLN A 276 7.02 26.12 9.53
N LYS A 277 7.94 25.48 8.79
CA LYS A 277 9.12 24.79 9.32
C LYS A 277 10.34 25.69 9.12
N GLU A 278 10.91 26.23 10.20
CA GLU A 278 12.24 26.84 10.17
C GLU A 278 13.31 25.74 10.25
N ALA A 279 14.24 25.75 9.30
CA ALA A 279 15.32 24.78 9.19
C ALA A 279 16.42 25.08 10.20
N GLY A 280 16.41 24.36 11.33
CA GLY A 280 17.51 24.32 12.28
C GLY A 280 18.48 23.19 11.97
N ASP A 281 19.72 23.56 11.68
CA ASP A 281 20.88 22.70 11.47
C ASP A 281 21.10 21.75 12.67
N ARG A 282 21.04 20.42 12.44
CA ARG A 282 21.25 19.41 13.50
C ARG A 282 22.38 18.47 13.13
N CYS A 283 23.40 18.53 13.98
CA CYS A 283 24.60 17.72 14.02
C CYS A 283 24.30 16.20 14.10
N LEU A 284 25.05 15.42 13.33
CA LEU A 284 24.97 13.96 13.23
C LEU A 284 25.38 13.31 14.58
N SER A 285 24.41 12.83 15.36
CA SER A 285 24.68 12.01 16.55
C SER A 285 24.77 10.54 16.18
N GLU A 286 25.85 9.87 16.60
CA GLU A 286 26.00 8.41 16.59
C GLU A 286 24.73 7.71 17.09
N ASP A 287 24.23 6.74 16.33
CA ASP A 287 22.94 6.13 16.57
C ASP A 287 22.98 5.18 17.79
N ARG A 288 22.61 5.69 18.96
CA ARG A 288 22.60 4.94 20.24
C ARG A 288 21.38 4.01 20.40
N ARG A 289 20.69 3.65 19.33
CA ARG A 289 19.41 2.91 19.40
C ARG A 289 19.66 1.41 19.57
N ALA A 290 18.85 0.78 20.43
CA ALA A 290 18.95 -0.64 20.78
C ALA A 290 18.06 -1.56 19.93
N GLY A 291 17.35 -1.06 18.90
CA GLY A 291 16.48 -1.86 18.05
C GLY A 291 15.96 -1.12 16.82
N SER A 292 15.53 -1.89 15.81
CA SER A 292 14.99 -1.37 14.56
C SER A 292 13.61 -0.71 14.77
N ARG A 293 13.37 0.38 14.04
CA ARG A 293 12.10 1.10 14.01
C ARG A 293 11.53 0.98 12.60
N ARG A 294 10.26 0.65 12.49
CA ARG A 294 9.55 0.60 11.21
C ARG A 294 8.42 1.60 11.18
N ALA A 295 8.09 2.08 9.99
CA ALA A 295 6.97 2.98 9.80
C ALA A 295 5.67 2.26 10.21
N TYR A 296 4.88 2.91 11.05
CA TYR A 296 3.62 2.37 11.55
C TYR A 296 2.60 3.49 11.58
N SER A 297 1.93 3.70 10.44
CA SER A 297 1.00 4.80 10.22
C SER A 297 -0.45 4.36 10.46
N ALA A 298 -0.73 3.91 11.68
CA ALA A 298 -2.05 3.39 12.05
C ALA A 298 -2.69 4.20 13.19
N PRO A 299 -4.04 4.32 13.21
CA PRO A 299 -4.75 4.83 14.36
C PRO A 299 -4.61 3.87 15.53
N VAL A 300 -4.11 4.36 16.66
CA VAL A 300 -3.90 3.62 17.90
C VAL A 300 -4.90 4.10 18.94
N PRO A 301 -5.90 3.29 19.29
CA PRO A 301 -6.73 3.55 20.45
C PRO A 301 -5.86 3.63 21.71
N ALA A 302 -6.03 4.73 22.44
CA ALA A 302 -5.31 5.04 23.65
C ALA A 302 -6.30 5.33 24.78
N HIS A 303 -6.11 4.68 25.93
CA HIS A 303 -6.95 4.87 27.10
C HIS A 303 -6.18 5.64 28.17
N ARG A 304 -6.79 6.72 28.66
CA ARG A 304 -6.27 7.53 29.75
C ARG A 304 -7.34 7.73 30.81
N ARG A 305 -7.14 7.17 32.01
CA ARG A 305 -8.04 7.37 33.17
C ARG A 305 -9.53 7.21 32.82
N GLY A 306 -9.86 6.19 32.01
CA GLY A 306 -11.23 5.90 31.57
C GLY A 306 -11.74 6.75 30.39
N ARG A 307 -10.93 7.62 29.78
CA ARG A 307 -11.25 8.31 28.53
C ARG A 307 -10.47 7.70 27.37
N GLY A 308 -11.17 7.20 26.36
CA GLY A 308 -10.58 6.76 25.10
C GLY A 308 -10.27 7.95 24.19
N LYS A 309 -9.10 7.94 23.58
CA LYS A 309 -8.71 8.81 22.45
C LYS A 309 -8.08 7.93 21.37
N VAL A 310 -8.10 8.36 20.12
CA VAL A 310 -7.35 7.72 19.04
C VAL A 310 -6.14 8.60 18.74
N MET A 311 -4.95 8.00 18.76
CA MET A 311 -3.68 8.63 18.42
C MET A 311 -3.25 8.16 17.03
N MET A 312 -2.52 8.98 16.29
CA MET A 312 -1.93 8.56 15.01
C MET A 312 -0.47 8.18 15.25
N ALA A 313 -0.15 6.90 15.05
CA ALA A 313 1.24 6.45 15.13
C ALA A 313 2.03 6.86 13.87
N ARG A 314 3.35 6.99 14.02
CA ARG A 314 4.29 7.30 12.94
C ARG A 314 5.29 6.16 12.73
N ASP A 315 5.90 5.71 13.81
CA ASP A 315 6.84 4.60 13.82
C ASP A 315 6.63 3.71 15.05
N LEU A 316 7.00 2.44 14.91
CA LEU A 316 6.93 1.41 15.94
C LEU A 316 8.26 0.66 16.02
N SER A 317 8.70 0.37 17.24
CA SER A 317 9.74 -0.61 17.53
C SER A 317 9.33 -1.52 18.69
N CYS A 318 10.19 -2.49 18.99
CA CYS A 318 10.04 -3.35 20.16
C CYS A 318 10.11 -2.61 21.51
N LEU A 319 10.60 -1.36 21.55
CA LEU A 319 10.80 -0.59 22.79
C LEU A 319 9.87 0.61 22.93
N GLY A 320 9.17 1.00 21.87
CA GLY A 320 8.31 2.17 21.90
C GLY A 320 7.71 2.52 20.56
N MET A 321 7.06 3.68 20.52
CA MET A 321 6.52 4.23 19.28
C MET A 321 6.61 5.74 19.26
N LYS A 322 6.59 6.31 18.06
CA LYS A 322 6.39 7.74 17.86
C LYS A 322 4.96 7.98 17.41
N ILE A 323 4.30 8.97 17.99
CA ILE A 323 2.95 9.40 17.64
C ILE A 323 2.94 10.87 17.21
N GLU A 324 1.89 11.29 16.52
CA GLU A 324 1.67 12.70 16.21
C GLU A 324 1.51 13.57 17.46
N PRO A 325 1.83 14.88 17.38
CA PRO A 325 1.63 15.80 18.49
C PRO A 325 0.16 15.79 18.93
N MET A 326 -0.09 15.61 20.23
CA MET A 326 -1.44 15.56 20.76
C MET A 326 -1.62 16.54 21.93
N PRO A 327 -2.51 17.54 21.80
CA PRO A 327 -2.80 18.47 22.89
C PRO A 327 -3.29 17.77 24.16
N GLY A 328 -2.72 18.16 25.30
CA GLY A 328 -3.07 17.65 26.62
C GLY A 328 -2.47 16.29 26.96
N VAL A 329 -1.38 15.91 26.27
CA VAL A 329 -0.54 14.76 26.63
C VAL A 329 0.81 15.31 27.12
N ASP A 330 1.10 15.11 28.40
CA ASP A 330 2.28 15.66 29.05
C ASP A 330 3.43 14.63 29.15
N LEU A 331 4.68 15.10 29.27
CA LEU A 331 5.83 14.24 29.55
C LEU A 331 5.63 13.41 30.82
N GLY A 332 6.05 12.15 30.78
CA GLY A 332 5.89 11.17 31.86
C GLY A 332 4.47 10.61 32.01
N GLN A 333 3.50 11.10 31.23
CA GLN A 333 2.14 10.61 31.32
C GLN A 333 2.03 9.16 30.84
N GLN A 334 1.39 8.30 31.66
CA GLN A 334 1.06 6.93 31.29
C GLN A 334 -0.17 6.84 30.39
N ILE A 335 -0.08 5.96 29.40
CA ILE A 335 -1.07 5.72 28.36
C ILE A 335 -1.14 4.21 28.11
N GLU A 336 -2.35 3.64 28.11
CA GLU A 336 -2.57 2.27 27.64
C GLU A 336 -2.91 2.32 26.14
N LEU A 337 -2.10 1.67 25.32
CA LEU A 337 -2.26 1.60 23.87
C LEU A 337 -2.83 0.26 23.45
N VAL A 338 -3.64 0.27 22.41
CA VAL A 338 -4.16 -0.93 21.75
C VAL A 338 -3.58 -0.98 20.34
N LEU A 339 -2.62 -1.86 20.11
CA LEU A 339 -1.96 -2.03 18.82
C LEU A 339 -2.67 -3.08 17.98
N HIS A 340 -2.80 -2.80 16.70
CA HIS A 340 -3.40 -3.66 15.69
C HIS A 340 -2.38 -3.84 14.55
N GLY A 341 -2.51 -4.90 13.77
CA GLY A 341 -1.73 -5.04 12.55
C GLY A 341 -1.42 -6.49 12.21
N PRO A 342 -0.60 -6.70 11.16
CA PRO A 342 -0.33 -8.02 10.62
C PRO A 342 0.31 -8.95 11.66
N GLY A 343 -0.08 -10.23 11.62
CA GLY A 343 0.42 -11.26 12.54
C GLY A 343 -0.24 -11.28 13.92
N LEU A 344 -1.07 -10.29 14.28
CA LEU A 344 -1.80 -10.29 15.54
C LEU A 344 -3.20 -10.90 15.39
N ILE A 345 -3.43 -12.04 16.06
CA ILE A 345 -4.77 -12.65 16.14
C ILE A 345 -5.73 -11.77 16.97
N GLU A 346 -5.21 -11.17 18.04
CA GLU A 346 -5.92 -10.24 18.91
C GLU A 346 -5.14 -8.94 19.05
N ALA A 347 -5.84 -7.84 19.34
CA ALA A 347 -5.19 -6.56 19.57
C ALA A 347 -4.20 -6.65 20.75
N LEU A 348 -3.01 -6.11 20.56
CA LEU A 348 -1.94 -6.13 21.55
C LEU A 348 -2.04 -4.89 22.46
N ARG A 349 -2.38 -5.10 23.73
CA ARG A 349 -2.41 -4.02 24.73
C ARG A 349 -1.03 -3.82 25.31
N VAL A 350 -0.53 -2.58 25.28
CA VAL A 350 0.76 -2.21 25.89
C VAL A 350 0.62 -0.93 26.72
N SER A 351 1.22 -0.93 27.91
CA SER A 351 1.39 0.28 28.71
C SER A 351 2.61 1.05 28.22
N ALA A 352 2.47 2.36 28.08
CA ALA A 352 3.55 3.24 27.67
C ALA A 352 3.53 4.53 28.49
N HIS A 353 4.67 5.22 28.55
CA HIS A 353 4.71 6.59 29.03
C HIS A 353 5.36 7.52 28.00
N VAL A 354 4.97 8.79 28.04
CA VAL A 354 5.54 9.83 27.17
C VAL A 354 6.97 10.12 27.63
N ALA A 355 7.95 9.51 26.97
CA ALA A 355 9.36 9.63 27.35
C ALA A 355 10.00 10.92 26.82
N ARG A 356 9.50 11.43 25.68
CA ARG A 356 10.04 12.63 25.03
C ARG A 356 8.97 13.34 24.22
N ASP A 357 9.10 14.66 24.12
CA ASP A 357 8.28 15.53 23.28
C ASP A 357 9.23 16.17 22.25
N ASP A 358 9.06 15.80 20.97
CA ASP A 358 9.85 16.33 19.86
C ASP A 358 9.16 17.54 19.19
N GLY A 359 8.17 18.16 19.85
CA GLY A 359 7.44 19.32 19.38
C GLY A 359 6.54 18.99 18.19
N THR A 360 6.71 19.72 17.08
CA THR A 360 5.93 19.48 15.85
C THR A 360 6.21 18.14 15.19
N GLU A 361 7.34 17.51 15.54
CA GLU A 361 7.72 16.21 15.00
C GLU A 361 6.98 15.04 15.68
N GLY A 362 6.36 15.27 16.84
CA GLY A 362 5.55 14.26 17.55
C GLY A 362 6.00 13.97 18.98
N LEU A 363 5.31 13.02 19.62
CA LEU A 363 5.63 12.52 20.95
C LEU A 363 6.26 11.13 20.84
N VAL A 364 7.25 10.84 21.68
CA VAL A 364 7.87 9.52 21.78
C VAL A 364 7.34 8.82 23.03
N LEU A 365 6.73 7.66 22.80
CA LEU A 365 6.24 6.78 23.84
C LEU A 365 7.25 5.66 24.05
N ALA A 366 7.66 5.44 25.30
CA ALA A 366 8.45 4.28 25.69
C ALA A 366 7.50 3.23 26.29
N PHE A 367 7.61 1.99 25.82
CA PHE A 367 6.84 0.89 26.37
C PHE A 367 7.35 0.54 27.77
N GLU A 368 6.43 0.32 28.70
CA GLU A 368 6.73 -0.16 30.04
C GLU A 368 7.03 -1.66 30.02
N ALA A 369 7.27 -2.26 31.19
CA ALA A 369 7.57 -3.69 31.29
C ALA A 369 6.47 -4.54 30.62
N MET A 370 6.86 -5.24 29.55
CA MET A 370 6.01 -6.17 28.81
C MET A 370 6.29 -7.61 29.23
N THR A 371 5.24 -8.43 29.18
CA THR A 371 5.41 -9.89 29.32
C THR A 371 6.17 -10.46 28.12
N PRO A 372 6.84 -11.62 28.26
CA PRO A 372 7.52 -12.27 27.14
C PRO A 372 6.60 -12.57 25.93
N ASP A 373 5.30 -12.81 26.17
CA ASP A 373 4.32 -12.99 25.11
C ASP A 373 4.06 -11.69 24.34
N GLN A 374 3.83 -10.58 25.05
CA GLN A 374 3.66 -9.26 24.44
C GLN A 374 4.89 -8.85 23.63
N VAL A 375 6.10 -9.08 24.14
CA VAL A 375 7.35 -8.80 23.39
C VAL A 375 7.39 -9.60 22.09
N ARG A 376 7.09 -10.90 22.13
CA ARG A 376 7.07 -11.75 20.94
C ARG A 376 6.07 -11.28 19.90
N ARG A 377 4.84 -10.96 20.34
CA ARG A 377 3.77 -10.46 19.48
C ARG A 377 4.06 -9.09 18.91
N LEU A 378 4.69 -8.20 19.69
CA LEU A 378 5.16 -6.91 19.22
C LEU A 378 6.25 -7.06 18.17
N ASN A 379 7.20 -7.97 18.38
CA ASN A 379 8.22 -8.26 17.37
C ASN A 379 7.59 -8.81 16.09
N GLN A 380 6.64 -9.74 16.19
CA GLN A 380 5.88 -10.23 15.03
C GLN A 380 5.16 -9.10 14.28
N LEU A 381 4.51 -8.19 15.01
CA LEU A 381 3.89 -7.02 14.43
C LEU A 381 4.93 -6.16 13.70
N VAL A 382 6.03 -5.79 14.35
CA VAL A 382 7.11 -4.96 13.78
C VAL A 382 7.74 -5.64 12.56
N ASP A 383 7.96 -6.94 12.62
CA ASP A 383 8.56 -7.72 11.53
C ASP A 383 7.63 -7.83 10.31
N GLY A 384 6.32 -7.85 10.56
CA GLY A 384 5.28 -7.76 9.53
C GLY A 384 4.95 -6.34 9.08
N LEU A 385 5.63 -5.31 9.61
CA LEU A 385 5.44 -3.96 9.10
C LEU A 385 6.12 -3.80 7.74
N PRO A 386 5.54 -2.95 6.88
CA PRO A 386 5.84 -2.92 5.47
C PRO A 386 7.28 -2.58 5.12
N GLN A 387 7.80 -3.24 4.08
CA GLN A 387 9.14 -3.01 3.53
C GLN A 387 9.17 -1.95 2.42
N LEU A 388 8.00 -1.54 1.91
CA LEU A 388 7.85 -0.56 0.84
C LEU A 388 7.46 0.81 1.40
N GLU A 389 8.20 1.84 1.02
CA GLU A 389 7.87 3.23 1.32
C GLU A 389 7.73 4.05 0.03
N SER A 390 6.61 4.78 -0.08
CA SER A 390 6.43 5.81 -1.10
C SER A 390 7.28 7.03 -0.77
N LEU A 391 8.10 7.45 -1.73
CA LEU A 391 8.91 8.67 -1.64
C LEU A 391 8.17 9.87 -2.25
N ALA A 392 6.92 9.77 -2.70
CA ALA A 392 6.23 10.93 -3.25
C ALA A 392 6.01 12.03 -2.18
N SER A 393 6.19 13.30 -2.55
CA SER A 393 6.10 14.44 -1.63
C SER A 393 4.69 14.89 -1.28
N ASP A 394 3.67 14.33 -1.95
CA ASP A 394 2.28 14.65 -1.63
C ASP A 394 1.77 13.77 -0.50
N ARG A 395 0.89 14.35 0.32
CA ARG A 395 0.52 13.93 1.70
C ARG A 395 -0.13 12.55 1.85
N TYR A 396 -0.05 11.69 0.85
CA TYR A 396 -0.50 10.31 0.84
C TYR A 396 0.72 9.41 0.74
N ARG A 397 1.24 9.01 1.91
CA ARG A 397 2.30 8.01 2.01
C ARG A 397 1.68 6.64 1.76
N GLY A 398 1.76 6.18 0.53
CA GLY A 398 1.35 4.85 0.09
C GLY A 398 1.67 4.70 -1.39
N THR A 399 2.05 3.52 -1.84
CA THR A 399 2.08 3.19 -3.27
C THR A 399 1.49 1.80 -3.39
N LEU A 400 0.27 1.73 -3.91
CA LEU A 400 -0.47 0.49 -4.08
C LEU A 400 -0.09 -0.22 -5.36
N LEU A 401 0.51 -1.38 -5.19
CA LEU A 401 0.89 -2.25 -6.27
C LEU A 401 -0.28 -3.15 -6.65
N ALA A 402 -0.92 -2.82 -7.77
CA ALA A 402 -1.92 -3.67 -8.40
C ALA A 402 -1.30 -4.43 -9.56
N GLU A 403 -1.57 -5.73 -9.63
CA GLU A 403 -1.33 -6.55 -10.81
C GLU A 403 -2.33 -6.13 -11.91
N LEU A 404 -1.81 -5.82 -13.10
CA LEU A 404 -2.58 -5.44 -14.27
C LEU A 404 -2.34 -6.47 -15.36
N VAL A 405 -3.41 -7.13 -15.80
CA VAL A 405 -3.38 -8.16 -16.83
C VAL A 405 -3.77 -7.54 -18.16
N ASP A 406 -2.96 -7.76 -19.19
CA ASP A 406 -3.17 -7.25 -20.55
C ASP A 406 -4.42 -7.86 -21.22
N GLU A 407 -5.11 -7.05 -22.03
CA GLU A 407 -6.19 -7.46 -22.92
C GLU A 407 -5.60 -8.03 -24.23
N GLU A 408 -5.79 -9.32 -24.53
CA GLU A 408 -5.74 -9.77 -25.93
C GLU A 408 -7.01 -9.30 -26.66
N PRO A 409 -6.91 -8.73 -27.88
CA PRO A 409 -8.08 -8.33 -28.63
C PRO A 409 -8.90 -9.57 -28.99
N ALA A 410 -10.17 -9.56 -28.58
CA ALA A 410 -11.15 -10.58 -28.97
C ALA A 410 -11.15 -10.74 -30.50
N LEU A 411 -10.65 -11.89 -30.97
CA LEU A 411 -10.86 -12.34 -32.34
C LEU A 411 -12.38 -12.49 -32.56
N ARG A 412 -12.85 -11.79 -33.58
CA ARG A 412 -14.27 -11.68 -33.99
C ARG A 412 -14.94 -13.02 -34.29
#